data_AF-A0A496THT9-F1
#
_entry.id   AF-A0A496THT9-F1
#
_cell.length_a   1.000
_cell.length_b   1.000
_cell.length_c   1.000
_cell.angle_alpha   90.00
_cell.angle_beta   90.00
_cell.angle_gamma   90.00
#
_symmetry.space_group_name_H-M   'P 1'
#
loop_
_entity.id
_entity.type
_entity.pdbx_description
1 polymer ?
#
loop_
_entity_poly.entity_id
_entity_poly.type
_entity_poly.pdbx_seq_one_letter_code
_entity_poly.pdbx_strand_id
1 'polypeptide(L)' 'FGTPQQIKEEVKRRLGDFAPGGGFVFNQVHNIQAEIPPQNIEAMFEAAQEFGKY' A
#
# COMPACT_ATOMS: atom_id res chain seq x y z
N PHE A 1 -2.86 -11.23 1.61
CA PHE A 1 -2.10 -12.21 0.80
C PHE A 1 -1.88 -11.67 -0.61
N GLY A 2 -0.92 -12.24 -1.34
CA GLY A 2 -0.51 -11.78 -2.67
C GLY A 2 1.00 -11.81 -2.82
N THR A 3 1.50 -11.71 -4.04
CA THR A 3 2.92 -11.51 -4.30
C THR A 3 3.30 -10.05 -4.03
N PRO A 4 4.58 -9.73 -3.77
CA PRO A 4 5.03 -8.35 -3.62
C PRO A 4 4.59 -7.42 -4.76
N GLN A 5 4.63 -7.91 -6.00
CA GLN A 5 4.15 -7.15 -7.16
C GLN A 5 2.64 -6.84 -7.07
N GLN A 6 1.81 -7.83 -6.71
CA GLN A 6 0.37 -7.61 -6.53
C GLN A 6 0.08 -6.61 -5.42
N ILE A 7 0.87 -6.60 -4.34
CA ILE A 7 0.75 -5.61 -3.27
C ILE A 7 1.07 -4.21 -3.80
N LYS A 8 2.16 -4.03 -4.56
CA LYS A 8 2.51 -2.73 -5.14
C LYS A 8 1.42 -2.18 -6.06
N GLU A 9 0.87 -3.03 -6.94
CA GLU A 9 -0.23 -2.63 -7.84
C GLU A 9 -1.50 -2.24 -7.08
N GLU A 10 -1.85 -2.96 -6.01
CA GLU A 10 -3.00 -2.62 -5.18
C GLU A 10 -2.80 -1.28 -4.45
N VAL A 11 -1.62 -1.06 -3.86
CA VAL A 11 -1.31 0.22 -3.20
C VAL A 11 -1.39 1.38 -4.17
N LYS A 12 -0.79 1.24 -5.35
CA LYS A 12 -0.87 2.24 -6.43
C LYS A 12 -2.31 2.56 -6.81
N ARG A 13 -3.15 1.52 -6.96
CA ARG A 13 -4.58 1.69 -7.27
C ARG A 13 -5.32 2.43 -6.17
N ARG A 14 -5.11 2.06 -4.89
CA ARG A 14 -5.76 2.73 -3.76
C ARG A 14 -5.36 4.19 -3.60
N LEU A 15 -4.09 4.51 -3.85
CA LEU A 15 -3.65 5.90 -3.87
C LEU A 15 -4.30 6.67 -5.01
N GLY A 16 -4.44 6.07 -6.20
CA GLY A 16 -5.19 6.66 -7.31
C GLY A 16 -6.67 6.90 -6.99
N ASP A 17 -7.30 6.00 -6.23
CA ASP A 17 -8.71 6.10 -5.84
C ASP A 17 -8.95 7.19 -4.77
N PHE A 18 -8.05 7.32 -3.78
CA PHE A 18 -8.32 8.09 -2.56
C PHE A 18 -7.44 9.33 -2.34
N ALA A 19 -6.24 9.38 -2.91
CA ALA A 19 -5.33 10.50 -2.70
C ALA A 19 -5.57 11.77 -3.56
N PRO A 20 -6.34 11.77 -4.68
CA PRO A 20 -6.57 13.00 -5.44
C PRO A 20 -7.15 14.13 -4.59
N GLY A 21 -6.56 15.31 -4.66
CA GLY A 21 -6.94 16.47 -3.84
C GLY A 21 -6.29 16.51 -2.45
N GLY A 22 -5.47 15.51 -2.10
CA GLY A 22 -4.73 15.45 -0.86
C GLY A 22 -5.60 15.13 0.37
N GLY A 23 -4.99 15.18 1.56
CA GLY A 23 -5.68 14.91 2.83
C GLY A 23 -5.90 13.42 3.13
N PHE A 24 -5.48 12.53 2.23
CA PHE A 24 -5.52 11.09 2.46
C PHE A 24 -4.27 10.60 3.19
N VAL A 25 -4.47 9.87 4.29
CA VAL A 25 -3.43 9.18 5.04
C VAL A 25 -3.51 7.69 4.73
N PHE A 26 -2.52 7.17 4.01
CA PHE A 26 -2.48 5.75 3.65
C PHE A 26 -2.28 4.87 4.89
N ASN A 27 -3.19 3.90 5.09
CA ASN A 27 -3.10 2.91 6.15
C ASN A 27 -3.92 1.65 5.78
N GLN A 28 -3.69 0.54 6.48
CA GLN A 28 -4.54 -0.63 6.40
C GLN A 28 -5.84 -0.41 7.18
N VAL A 29 -6.93 -1.03 6.74
CA VAL A 29 -8.22 -0.98 7.44
C VAL A 29 -8.22 -1.83 8.72
N HIS A 30 -7.26 -2.76 8.84
CA HIS A 30 -7.09 -3.65 9.99
C HIS A 30 -5.60 -3.97 10.20
N ASN A 31 -5.25 -4.64 11.31
CA ASN A 31 -3.86 -4.96 11.62
C ASN A 31 -3.27 -6.01 10.65
N ILE A 32 -1.94 -5.99 10.54
CA ILE A 32 -1.18 -7.02 9.83
C ILE A 32 -1.21 -8.33 10.64
N GLN A 33 -1.54 -9.43 9.97
CA GLN A 33 -1.59 -10.77 10.58
C GLN A 33 -0.22 -11.44 10.58
N ALA A 34 0.00 -12.41 11.47
CA ALA A 34 1.32 -13.01 11.70
C ALA A 34 1.87 -13.82 10.51
N GLU A 35 0.99 -14.34 9.67
CA GLU A 35 1.33 -15.14 8.49
C GLU A 35 1.74 -14.30 7.27
N ILE A 36 1.69 -12.96 7.36
CA ILE A 36 2.05 -12.10 6.25
C ILE A 36 3.58 -12.06 6.09
N PRO A 37 4.13 -12.46 4.93
CA PRO A 37 5.56 -12.37 4.69
C PRO A 37 6.06 -10.93 4.82
N PRO A 38 7.21 -10.68 5.48
CA PRO A 38 7.77 -9.33 5.63
C PRO A 38 7.95 -8.57 4.31
N GLN A 39 8.30 -9.26 3.23
CA GLN A 39 8.49 -8.70 1.90
C GLN A 39 7.21 -8.05 1.36
N ASN A 40 6.03 -8.53 1.75
CA ASN A 40 4.78 -7.89 1.37
C ASN A 40 4.54 -6.58 2.14
N ILE A 41 5.03 -6.50 3.37
CA ILE A 41 4.98 -5.28 4.18
C ILE A 41 5.94 -4.24 3.59
N GLU A 42 7.16 -4.64 3.26
CA GLU A 42 8.15 -3.81 2.56
C GLU A 42 7.59 -3.29 1.23
N ALA A 43 7.05 -4.18 0.38
CA ALA A 43 6.46 -3.80 -0.90
C ALA A 43 5.30 -2.80 -0.76
N MET A 44 4.49 -2.93 0.28
CA MET A 44 3.41 -1.97 0.59
C MET A 44 3.98 -0.59 0.93
N PHE A 45 4.99 -0.50 1.80
CA PHE A 45 5.62 0.77 2.15
C PHE A 45 6.38 1.40 0.98
N GLU A 46 7.11 0.61 0.20
CA GLU A 46 7.79 1.06 -1.01
C GLU A 46 6.80 1.69 -2.00
N ALA A 47 5.70 1.00 -2.31
CA ALA A 47 4.68 1.54 -3.20
C ALA A 47 4.00 2.80 -2.64
N ALA A 48 3.76 2.86 -1.32
CA ALA A 48 3.21 4.04 -0.70
C ALA A 48 4.14 5.25 -0.79
N GLN A 49 5.46 5.05 -0.65
CA GLN A 49 6.46 6.10 -0.83
C GLN A 49 6.66 6.49 -2.30
N GLU A 50 6.57 5.54 -3.22
CA GLU A 50 6.75 5.77 -4.66
C GLU A 50 5.55 6.54 -5.26
N PHE A 51 4.33 6.08 -4.99
CA PHE A 51 3.11 6.60 -5.62
C PHE A 51 2.31 7.58 -4.75
N GLY A 52 2.63 7.68 -3.46
CA GLY A 52 1.87 8.52 -2.51
C GLY A 52 2.32 9.98 -2.46
N LYS A 53 3.25 10.39 -3.33
CA LYS A 53 3.70 11.79 -3.46
C LYS A 53 2.75 12.55 -4.38
N TYR A 54 2.16 13.63 -3.88
CA TYR A 54 1.28 14.54 -4.61
C TYR A 54 1.57 16.00 -4.24
#